data_AF-C5DVN2-F1
#
_entry.id   AF-C5DVN2-F1
#
_cell.length_a   1.000
_cell.length_b   1.000
_cell.length_c   1.000
_cell.angle_alpha   90.00
_cell.angle_beta   90.00
_cell.angle_gamma   90.00
#
_symmetry.space_group_name_H-M   'P 1'
#
loop_
_entity.id
_entity.type
_entity.pdbx_description
1 polymer ?
#
loop_
_entity_poly.entity_id
_entity_poly.type
_entity_poly.pdbx_seq_one_letter_code
_entity_poly.pdbx_strand_id
1 'polypeptide(L)'
;MSFKWGVSEVLGLTYVCCWSVSMYPPLWTNWKRKSASALSVDFVMLNTTGYFYLVISLILQLYRWLPPPQGQELTQEAIALKPKITNFDLCYCLHGFLLNLVLASQLVMGQSMWGFKKERSIRMKPIYSKILFLSLLIFSGLTLHFVNYNATVGWDNLRTLAYCNRLFMLKISMSLLKYVPQVIHNHERRSMKGFAIQGTMLDITGGMASLMQLIWQIANDKSFNTSVFMANFGKIGLAIVTIVFNFIFLSQWTVYGDGSVVTIKD
;
A
#
# COMPACT_ATOMS: atom_id res chain seq x y z
N MET A 1 3.76 -9.42 -34.09
CA MET A 1 3.92 -8.11 -33.42
C MET A 1 4.93 -8.30 -32.28
N SER A 2 6.19 -7.89 -32.46
CA SER A 2 7.22 -8.09 -31.43
C SER A 2 7.02 -7.05 -30.33
N PHE A 3 6.51 -7.47 -29.17
CA PHE A 3 6.34 -6.61 -28.01
C PHE A 3 7.73 -6.30 -27.42
N LYS A 4 8.37 -5.20 -27.84
CA LYS A 4 9.61 -4.72 -27.21
C LYS A 4 9.22 -3.94 -25.95
N TRP A 5 9.36 -4.58 -24.81
CA TRP A 5 9.18 -3.96 -23.50
C TRP A 5 10.27 -2.90 -23.26
N GLY A 6 9.89 -1.70 -22.85
CA GLY A 6 10.83 -0.68 -22.39
C GLY A 6 11.26 -0.91 -20.95
N VAL A 7 12.29 -0.19 -20.50
CA VAL A 7 12.84 -0.30 -19.14
C VAL A 7 11.77 0.00 -18.08
N SER A 8 10.93 1.02 -18.30
CA SER A 8 9.83 1.38 -17.40
C SER A 8 8.83 0.25 -17.23
N GLU A 9 8.47 -0.45 -18.30
CA GLU A 9 7.49 -1.53 -18.25
C GLU A 9 8.08 -2.78 -17.60
N VAL A 10 9.36 -3.08 -17.84
CA VAL A 10 10.06 -4.21 -17.18
C VAL A 10 10.16 -3.97 -15.67
N LEU A 11 10.56 -2.77 -15.24
CA LEU A 11 10.57 -2.40 -13.83
C LEU A 11 9.16 -2.43 -13.24
N GLY A 12 8.18 -1.96 -14.03
CA GLY A 12 6.74 -2.07 -13.80
C GLY A 12 6.30 -3.47 -13.41
N LEU A 13 6.51 -4.40 -14.33
CA LEU A 13 6.15 -5.80 -14.16
C LEU A 13 6.89 -6.42 -12.97
N THR A 14 8.17 -6.10 -12.79
CA THR A 14 9.00 -6.64 -11.70
C THR A 14 8.41 -6.30 -10.35
N TYR A 15 8.12 -5.02 -10.05
CA TYR A 15 7.60 -4.68 -8.73
C TYR A 15 6.18 -5.22 -8.51
N VAL A 16 5.33 -5.23 -9.54
CA VAL A 16 3.98 -5.81 -9.43
C VAL A 16 4.08 -7.29 -9.10
N CYS A 17 4.93 -8.05 -9.78
CA CYS A 17 5.12 -9.46 -9.50
C CYS A 17 5.67 -9.69 -8.08
N CYS A 18 6.72 -8.97 -7.67
CA CYS A 18 7.30 -9.12 -6.34
C CYS A 18 6.28 -8.85 -5.24
N TRP A 19 5.58 -7.72 -5.28
CA TRP A 19 4.60 -7.37 -4.26
C TRP A 19 3.33 -8.20 -4.33
N SER A 20 2.88 -8.64 -5.51
CA SER A 20 1.74 -9.55 -5.60
C SER A 20 2.08 -10.90 -4.96
N VAL A 21 3.26 -11.46 -5.25
CA VAL A 21 3.69 -12.75 -4.68
C VAL A 21 3.86 -12.64 -3.15
N SER A 22 4.38 -11.53 -2.63
CA SER A 22 4.60 -11.35 -1.19
C SER A 22 3.31 -11.39 -0.35
N MET A 23 2.14 -11.22 -0.97
CA MET A 23 0.84 -11.23 -0.31
C MET A 23 0.23 -12.62 -0.12
N TYR A 24 0.67 -13.63 -0.87
CA TYR A 24 0.10 -14.99 -0.80
C TYR A 24 0.48 -15.80 0.45
N PRO A 25 1.71 -15.73 0.99
CA PRO A 25 2.13 -16.56 2.11
C PRO A 25 1.20 -16.52 3.34
N PRO A 26 0.68 -15.36 3.78
CA PRO A 26 -0.30 -15.30 4.87
C PRO A 26 -1.60 -16.06 4.57
N LEU A 27 -2.16 -15.88 3.36
CA LEU A 27 -3.40 -16.55 2.96
C LEU A 27 -3.23 -18.08 2.92
N TRP A 28 -2.12 -18.54 2.32
CA TRP A 28 -1.80 -19.95 2.20
C TRP A 28 -1.57 -20.59 3.57
N THR A 29 -0.82 -19.91 4.44
CA THR A 29 -0.53 -20.40 5.79
C THR A 29 -1.79 -20.56 6.61
N ASN A 30 -2.70 -19.58 6.55
CA ASN A 30 -3.98 -19.65 7.24
C ASN A 30 -4.83 -20.82 6.76
N TRP A 31 -4.91 -21.01 5.44
CA TRP A 31 -5.66 -22.10 4.84
C TRP A 31 -5.08 -23.47 5.19
N LYS A 32 -3.75 -23.63 5.17
CA LYS A 32 -3.06 -24.86 5.53
C LYS A 32 -3.21 -25.21 7.01
N ARG A 33 -3.15 -24.20 7.89
CA ARG A 33 -3.32 -24.38 9.35
C ARG A 33 -4.78 -24.46 9.79
N LYS A 34 -5.72 -24.13 8.91
CA LYS A 34 -7.16 -23.98 9.20
C LYS A 34 -7.40 -23.02 10.36
N SER A 35 -6.63 -21.93 10.40
CA SER A 35 -6.57 -20.97 11.50
C SER A 35 -5.97 -19.66 11.02
N ALA A 36 -6.49 -18.53 11.52
CA ALA A 36 -5.99 -17.19 11.22
C ALA A 36 -5.34 -16.48 12.44
N SER A 37 -5.06 -17.19 13.54
CA SER A 37 -4.50 -16.60 14.79
C SER A 37 -3.13 -15.95 14.62
N ALA A 38 -2.40 -16.28 13.56
CA ALA A 38 -1.07 -15.73 13.32
C ALA A 38 -1.08 -14.24 12.96
N LEU A 39 -2.22 -13.69 12.55
CA LEU A 39 -2.36 -12.29 12.13
C LEU A 39 -3.30 -11.55 13.06
N SER A 40 -2.95 -10.31 13.38
CA SER A 40 -3.83 -9.44 14.14
C SER A 40 -4.94 -8.87 13.25
N VAL A 41 -6.16 -8.76 13.81
CA VAL A 41 -7.29 -8.12 13.11
C VAL A 41 -6.98 -6.66 12.81
N ASP A 42 -6.30 -5.95 13.71
CA ASP A 42 -5.84 -4.58 13.46
C ASP A 42 -4.97 -4.47 12.21
N PHE A 43 -3.97 -5.35 12.04
CA PHE A 43 -3.11 -5.33 10.87
C PHE A 43 -3.89 -5.48 9.58
N VAL A 44 -4.78 -6.48 9.50
CA VAL A 44 -5.52 -6.78 8.27
C VAL A 44 -6.53 -5.68 7.96
N MET A 45 -7.26 -5.17 8.95
CA MET A 45 -8.23 -4.10 8.72
C MET A 45 -7.56 -2.79 8.28
N LEU A 46 -6.48 -2.37 8.96
CA LEU A 46 -5.72 -1.16 8.57
C LEU A 46 -5.13 -1.31 7.16
N ASN A 47 -4.59 -2.48 6.82
CA ASN A 47 -4.03 -2.72 5.49
C ASN A 47 -5.11 -2.71 4.41
N THR A 48 -6.25 -3.37 4.65
CA THR A 48 -7.41 -3.41 3.74
C THR A 48 -7.93 -2.01 3.45
N THR A 49 -8.18 -1.20 4.49
CA THR A 49 -8.65 0.18 4.33
C THR A 49 -7.61 1.07 3.65
N GLY A 50 -6.32 0.86 3.92
CA GLY A 50 -5.27 1.53 3.16
C GLY A 50 -5.35 1.21 1.67
N TYR A 51 -5.46 -0.07 1.29
CA TYR A 51 -5.59 -0.47 -0.12
C TYR A 51 -6.84 0.12 -0.77
N PHE A 52 -7.95 0.19 -0.05
CA PHE A 52 -9.16 0.86 -0.52
C PHE A 52 -8.90 2.33 -0.92
N TYR A 53 -8.24 3.11 -0.06
CA TYR A 53 -7.87 4.50 -0.39
C TYR A 53 -6.96 4.58 -1.62
N LEU A 54 -6.02 3.65 -1.74
CA LEU A 54 -5.09 3.61 -2.86
C LEU A 54 -5.81 3.28 -4.18
N VAL A 55 -6.72 2.30 -4.19
CA VAL A 55 -7.51 1.94 -5.39
C VAL A 55 -8.28 3.16 -5.91
N ILE A 56 -8.98 3.88 -5.04
CA ILE A 56 -9.73 5.08 -5.42
C ILE A 56 -8.79 6.14 -6.02
N SER A 57 -7.67 6.40 -5.34
CA SER A 57 -6.66 7.36 -5.78
C SER A 57 -6.12 7.02 -7.18
N LEU A 58 -5.76 5.76 -7.44
CA LEU A 58 -5.22 5.33 -8.73
C LEU A 58 -6.28 5.38 -9.85
N ILE A 59 -7.53 5.00 -9.56
CA ILE A 59 -8.63 5.09 -10.53
C ILE A 59 -8.84 6.54 -10.97
N LEU A 60 -8.87 7.49 -10.03
CA LEU A 60 -9.04 8.91 -10.34
C LEU A 60 -7.88 9.45 -11.19
N GLN A 61 -6.64 9.14 -10.82
CA GLN A 61 -5.46 9.63 -11.55
C GLN A 61 -5.31 9.01 -12.95
N LEU A 62 -5.74 7.76 -13.16
CA LEU A 62 -5.64 7.10 -14.46
C LEU A 62 -6.82 7.40 -15.39
N TYR A 63 -8.05 7.39 -14.88
CA TYR A 63 -9.26 7.42 -15.71
C TYR A 63 -10.04 8.72 -15.64
N ARG A 64 -9.77 9.59 -14.66
CA ARG A 64 -10.47 10.86 -14.47
C ARG A 64 -9.56 12.08 -14.63
N TRP A 65 -8.36 11.89 -15.18
CA TRP A 65 -7.48 12.97 -15.53
C TRP A 65 -7.93 13.63 -16.84
N LEU A 66 -8.23 14.93 -16.81
CA LEU A 66 -8.72 15.64 -17.98
C LEU A 66 -7.61 15.77 -19.04
N PRO A 67 -7.93 15.57 -20.33
CA PRO A 67 -7.03 15.88 -21.42
C PRO A 67 -6.85 17.40 -21.57
N PRO A 68 -5.79 17.87 -22.24
CA PRO A 68 -5.67 19.28 -22.62
C PRO A 68 -6.86 19.71 -23.51
N PRO A 69 -7.26 21.00 -23.47
CA PRO A 69 -8.23 21.55 -24.40
C PRO A 69 -7.82 21.30 -25.87
N GLN A 70 -8.81 21.08 -26.74
CA GLN A 70 -8.57 20.81 -28.16
C GLN A 70 -7.73 21.93 -28.80
N GLY A 71 -6.63 21.57 -29.45
CA GLY A 71 -5.76 22.51 -30.16
C GLY A 71 -4.69 23.19 -29.30
N GLN A 72 -4.58 22.89 -28.00
CA GLN A 72 -3.50 23.37 -27.14
C GLN A 72 -2.54 22.24 -26.79
N GLU A 73 -1.23 22.49 -26.99
CA GLU A 73 -0.20 21.64 -26.40
C GLU A 73 -0.18 21.81 -24.88
N LEU A 74 0.13 20.73 -24.17
CA LEU A 74 0.26 20.78 -22.72
C LEU A 74 1.42 21.70 -22.34
N THR A 75 1.15 22.65 -21.44
CA THR A 75 2.23 23.42 -20.81
C THR A 75 3.14 22.47 -20.03
N GLN A 76 4.42 22.82 -19.90
CA GLN A 76 5.38 22.04 -19.10
C GLN A 76 4.91 21.83 -17.65
N GLU A 77 4.19 22.81 -17.10
CA GLU A 77 3.56 22.70 -15.79
C GLU A 77 2.45 21.65 -15.75
N ALA A 78 1.56 21.62 -16.75
CA ALA A 78 0.50 20.62 -16.84
C ALA A 78 1.05 19.19 -17.04
N ILE A 79 2.16 19.04 -17.77
CA ILE A 79 2.88 17.77 -17.90
C ILE A 79 3.46 17.34 -16.55
N ALA A 80 4.13 18.25 -15.83
CA ALA A 80 4.76 17.97 -14.56
C ALA A 80 3.75 17.61 -13.45
N LEU A 81 2.55 18.16 -13.51
CA LEU A 81 1.46 17.88 -12.56
C LEU A 81 0.81 16.51 -12.77
N LYS A 82 0.98 15.89 -13.95
CA LYS A 82 0.40 14.58 -14.24
C LYS A 82 1.17 13.48 -13.50
N PRO A 83 0.52 12.72 -12.59
CA PRO A 83 1.17 11.63 -11.87
C PRO A 83 1.70 10.55 -12.83
N LYS A 84 2.89 10.02 -12.54
CA LYS A 84 3.53 8.93 -13.29
C LYS A 84 3.07 7.58 -12.76
N ILE A 85 1.79 7.33 -12.97
CA ILE A 85 1.09 6.11 -12.56
C ILE A 85 0.70 5.34 -13.82
N THR A 86 0.77 4.02 -13.73
CA THR A 86 0.55 3.09 -14.83
C THR A 86 -0.60 2.12 -14.50
N ASN A 87 -1.10 1.41 -15.52
CA ASN A 87 -2.06 0.32 -15.31
C ASN A 87 -1.48 -0.83 -14.46
N PHE A 88 -0.15 -1.00 -14.45
CA PHE A 88 0.53 -1.95 -13.57
C PHE A 88 0.33 -1.59 -12.10
N ASP A 89 0.45 -0.30 -11.75
CA ASP A 89 0.20 0.19 -10.38
C ASP A 89 -1.25 -0.13 -9.94
N LEU A 90 -2.23 0.10 -10.82
CA LEU A 90 -3.63 -0.19 -10.52
C LEU A 90 -3.90 -1.68 -10.39
N CYS A 91 -3.36 -2.50 -11.30
CA CYS A 91 -3.52 -3.96 -11.26
C CYS A 91 -2.99 -4.53 -9.94
N TYR A 92 -1.77 -4.14 -9.56
CA TYR A 92 -1.19 -4.50 -8.27
C TYR A 92 -2.08 -4.05 -7.11
N CYS A 93 -2.51 -2.80 -7.10
CA CYS A 93 -3.29 -2.25 -6.00
C CYS A 93 -4.65 -2.95 -5.85
N LEU A 94 -5.35 -3.22 -6.96
CA LEU A 94 -6.61 -3.95 -6.97
C LEU A 94 -6.41 -5.40 -6.51
N HIS A 95 -5.39 -6.07 -7.04
CA HIS A 95 -5.03 -7.42 -6.62
C HIS A 95 -4.75 -7.48 -5.12
N GLY A 96 -3.94 -6.56 -4.60
CA GLY A 96 -3.65 -6.49 -3.18
C GLY A 96 -4.88 -6.16 -2.34
N PHE A 97 -5.78 -5.29 -2.80
CA PHE A 97 -7.04 -5.03 -2.13
C PHE A 97 -7.90 -6.31 -2.04
N LEU A 98 -8.06 -7.04 -3.14
CA LEU A 98 -8.81 -8.29 -3.18
C LEU A 98 -8.21 -9.35 -2.25
N LEU A 99 -6.89 -9.54 -2.25
CA LEU A 99 -6.24 -10.49 -1.33
C LEU A 99 -6.41 -10.07 0.13
N ASN A 100 -6.42 -8.77 0.43
CA ASN A 100 -6.70 -8.28 1.78
C ASN A 100 -8.16 -8.52 2.19
N LEU A 101 -9.13 -8.41 1.27
CA LEU A 101 -10.52 -8.79 1.55
C LEU A 101 -10.65 -10.30 1.83
N VAL A 102 -9.95 -11.13 1.05
CA VAL A 102 -9.89 -12.58 1.31
C VAL A 102 -9.29 -12.84 2.69
N LEU A 103 -8.20 -12.17 3.05
CA LEU A 103 -7.56 -12.31 4.35
C LEU A 103 -8.45 -11.81 5.51
N ALA A 104 -9.17 -10.71 5.31
CA ALA A 104 -10.15 -10.21 6.27
C ALA A 104 -11.30 -11.20 6.46
N SER A 105 -11.76 -11.84 5.37
CA SER A 105 -12.79 -12.87 5.42
C SER A 105 -12.31 -14.13 6.17
N GLN A 106 -11.04 -14.51 6.04
CA GLN A 106 -10.43 -15.60 6.80
C GLN A 106 -10.42 -15.32 8.31
N LEU A 107 -10.28 -14.05 8.72
CA LEU A 107 -10.28 -13.63 10.12
C LEU A 107 -11.69 -13.50 10.70
N VAL A 108 -12.56 -12.73 10.05
CA VAL A 108 -13.88 -12.38 10.58
C VAL A 108 -14.88 -13.52 10.38
N MET A 109 -14.77 -14.22 9.25
CA MET A 109 -15.71 -15.25 8.82
C MET A 109 -15.02 -16.62 8.70
N GLY A 110 -13.91 -16.81 9.41
CA GLY A 110 -13.08 -18.03 9.33
C GLY A 110 -13.88 -19.31 9.62
N GLN A 111 -14.72 -19.31 10.65
CA GLN A 111 -15.53 -20.49 10.98
C GLN A 111 -16.63 -20.74 9.93
N SER A 112 -17.36 -19.69 9.53
CA SER A 112 -18.55 -19.84 8.68
C SER A 112 -18.22 -20.09 7.21
N MET A 113 -17.21 -19.40 6.64
CA MET A 113 -16.88 -19.53 5.21
C MET A 113 -15.68 -20.43 4.93
N TRP A 114 -14.73 -20.53 5.87
CA TRP A 114 -13.46 -21.21 5.64
C TRP A 114 -13.30 -22.52 6.43
N GLY A 115 -14.24 -22.84 7.32
CA GLY A 115 -14.16 -24.02 8.19
C GLY A 115 -12.95 -24.00 9.13
N PHE A 116 -12.47 -22.80 9.50
CA PHE A 116 -11.34 -22.66 10.43
C PHE A 116 -11.76 -23.04 11.85
N LYS A 117 -10.76 -23.44 12.64
CA LYS A 117 -10.96 -23.76 14.06
C LYS A 117 -11.55 -22.54 14.78
N LYS A 118 -12.47 -22.79 15.70
CA LYS A 118 -13.05 -21.73 16.54
C LYS A 118 -11.97 -21.22 17.50
N GLU A 119 -11.44 -20.04 17.20
CA GLU A 119 -10.47 -19.37 18.06
C GLU A 119 -11.19 -18.37 18.98
N ARG A 120 -10.50 -17.91 20.04
CA ARG A 120 -11.03 -16.85 20.91
C ARG A 120 -11.41 -15.63 20.06
N SER A 121 -12.41 -14.88 20.52
CA SER A 121 -12.87 -13.65 19.85
C SER A 121 -11.67 -12.76 19.52
N ILE A 122 -11.32 -12.68 18.24
CA ILE A 122 -10.22 -11.85 17.76
C ILE A 122 -10.80 -10.44 17.61
N ARG A 123 -10.63 -9.61 18.64
CA ARG A 123 -11.06 -8.20 18.60
C ARG A 123 -9.88 -7.31 18.26
N MET A 124 -10.13 -6.34 17.40
CA MET A 124 -9.21 -5.24 17.16
C MET A 124 -8.96 -4.49 18.47
N LYS A 125 -7.71 -4.11 18.76
CA LYS A 125 -7.42 -3.29 19.95
C LYS A 125 -8.18 -1.96 19.85
N PRO A 126 -8.77 -1.44 20.95
CA PRO A 126 -9.62 -0.24 20.92
C PRO A 126 -8.92 0.98 20.29
N ILE A 127 -7.62 1.15 20.52
CA ILE A 127 -6.84 2.25 19.94
C ILE A 127 -6.84 2.20 18.41
N TYR A 128 -6.55 1.04 17.81
CA TYR A 128 -6.53 0.91 16.36
C TYR A 128 -7.94 0.99 15.76
N SER A 129 -8.96 0.51 16.47
CA SER A 129 -10.35 0.68 16.03
C SER A 129 -10.76 2.16 15.99
N LYS A 130 -10.37 2.96 17.00
CA LYS A 130 -10.61 4.40 17.01
C LYS A 130 -9.86 5.12 15.88
N ILE A 131 -8.60 4.75 15.64
CA ILE A 131 -7.79 5.32 14.56
C ILE A 131 -8.40 4.98 13.20
N LEU A 132 -8.81 3.72 12.99
CA LEU A 132 -9.47 3.30 11.76
C LEU A 132 -10.77 4.07 11.53
N PHE A 133 -11.61 4.17 12.55
CA PHE A 133 -12.86 4.94 12.48
C PHE A 133 -12.60 6.41 12.14
N LEU A 134 -11.65 7.05 12.82
CA LEU A 134 -11.25 8.43 12.53
C LEU A 134 -10.77 8.59 11.09
N SER A 135 -9.99 7.63 10.59
CA SER A 135 -9.52 7.67 9.19
C SER A 135 -10.66 7.58 8.18
N LEU A 136 -11.67 6.76 8.45
CA LEU A 136 -12.86 6.61 7.59
C LEU A 136 -13.72 7.86 7.63
N LEU A 137 -13.82 8.52 8.79
CA LEU A 137 -14.49 9.81 8.94
C LEU A 137 -13.76 10.91 8.15
N ILE A 138 -12.44 10.99 8.27
CA ILE A 138 -11.61 11.92 7.48
C ILE A 138 -11.79 11.64 5.98
N PHE A 139 -11.70 10.37 5.56
CA PHE A 139 -11.94 9.97 4.18
C PHE A 139 -13.32 10.42 3.68
N SER A 140 -14.37 10.20 4.47
CA SER A 140 -15.74 10.57 4.11
C SER A 140 -15.89 12.08 3.95
N GLY A 141 -15.37 12.86 4.90
CA GLY A 141 -15.38 14.33 4.84
C GLY A 141 -14.59 14.88 3.64
N LEU A 142 -13.39 14.34 3.39
CA LEU A 142 -12.58 14.71 2.23
C LEU A 142 -13.28 14.41 0.91
N THR A 143 -13.93 13.24 0.82
CA THR A 143 -14.65 12.79 -0.37
C THR A 143 -15.89 13.64 -0.63
N LEU A 144 -16.68 13.92 0.41
CA LEU A 144 -17.84 14.79 0.32
C LEU A 144 -17.45 16.20 -0.14
N HIS A 145 -16.41 16.79 0.46
CA HIS A 145 -15.89 18.08 0.04
C HIS A 145 -15.40 18.06 -1.41
N PHE A 146 -14.64 17.03 -1.80
CA PHE A 146 -14.14 16.88 -3.17
C PHE A 146 -15.28 16.77 -4.19
N VAL A 147 -16.28 15.92 -3.94
CA VAL A 147 -17.42 15.73 -4.85
C VAL A 147 -18.27 16.99 -4.94
N ASN A 148 -18.65 17.59 -3.81
CA ASN A 148 -19.47 18.80 -3.79
C ASN A 148 -18.78 19.97 -4.51
N TYR A 149 -17.48 20.14 -4.29
CA TYR A 149 -16.76 21.26 -4.90
C TYR A 149 -16.57 21.08 -6.41
N ASN A 150 -16.32 19.86 -6.89
CA ASN A 150 -16.28 19.59 -8.33
C ASN A 150 -17.68 19.63 -8.97
N ALA A 151 -18.74 19.38 -8.22
CA ALA A 151 -20.11 19.54 -8.72
C ALA A 151 -20.47 21.01 -8.94
N THR A 152 -19.93 21.95 -8.14
CA THR A 152 -20.23 23.39 -8.26
C THR A 152 -19.32 24.12 -9.24
N VAL A 153 -18.01 23.83 -9.24
CA VAL A 153 -17.01 24.56 -10.04
C VAL A 153 -16.54 23.76 -11.27
N GLY A 154 -16.98 22.51 -11.41
CA GLY A 154 -16.52 21.60 -12.45
C GLY A 154 -15.26 20.82 -12.05
N TRP A 155 -14.96 19.78 -12.84
CA TRP A 155 -13.83 18.89 -12.59
C TRP A 155 -12.49 19.56 -12.90
N ASP A 156 -11.46 19.30 -12.09
CA ASP A 156 -10.12 19.85 -12.27
C ASP A 156 -9.02 18.89 -11.82
N ASN A 157 -7.90 18.92 -12.54
CA ASN A 157 -6.76 18.03 -12.31
C ASN A 157 -5.99 18.39 -11.03
N LEU A 158 -5.83 19.67 -10.68
CA LEU A 158 -5.14 20.08 -9.46
C LEU A 158 -5.92 19.65 -8.22
N ARG A 159 -7.24 19.85 -8.20
CA ARG A 159 -8.14 19.37 -7.14
C ARG A 159 -8.12 17.84 -7.04
N THR A 160 -8.14 17.15 -8.17
CA THR A 160 -8.04 15.69 -8.22
C THR A 160 -6.73 15.22 -7.62
N LEU A 161 -5.60 15.84 -8.00
CA LEU A 161 -4.28 15.53 -7.46
C LEU A 161 -4.21 15.76 -5.96
N ALA A 162 -4.70 16.91 -5.47
CA ALA A 162 -4.71 17.23 -4.05
C ALA A 162 -5.53 16.23 -3.23
N TYR A 163 -6.70 15.81 -3.73
CA TYR A 163 -7.50 14.77 -3.07
C TYR A 163 -6.78 13.42 -3.07
N CYS A 164 -6.22 13.00 -4.20
CA CYS A 164 -5.45 11.75 -4.32
C CYS A 164 -4.23 11.72 -3.39
N ASN A 165 -3.51 12.83 -3.25
CA ASN A 165 -2.39 12.95 -2.32
C ASN A 165 -2.84 12.80 -0.85
N ARG A 166 -4.02 13.31 -0.48
CA ARG A 166 -4.59 13.07 0.86
C ARG A 166 -4.94 11.60 1.09
N LEU A 167 -5.47 10.90 0.07
CA LEU A 167 -5.71 9.46 0.15
C LEU A 167 -4.41 8.66 0.30
N PHE A 168 -3.35 9.06 -0.41
CA PHE A 168 -2.01 8.50 -0.21
C PHE A 168 -1.49 8.73 1.22
N MET A 169 -1.68 9.92 1.78
CA MET A 169 -1.32 10.16 3.18
C MET A 169 -2.07 9.24 4.14
N LEU A 170 -3.37 9.02 3.94
CA LEU A 170 -4.12 8.06 4.74
C LEU A 170 -3.53 6.65 4.61
N LYS A 171 -3.22 6.18 3.40
CA LYS A 171 -2.57 4.86 3.17
C LYS A 171 -1.20 4.76 3.85
N ILE A 172 -0.38 5.80 3.74
CA ILE A 172 0.96 5.84 4.34
C ILE A 172 0.84 5.78 5.87
N SER A 173 -0.07 6.55 6.46
CA SER A 173 -0.37 6.52 7.89
C SER A 173 -0.79 5.12 8.36
N MET A 174 -1.68 4.44 7.63
CA MET A 174 -2.04 3.05 7.94
C MET A 174 -0.84 2.11 7.92
N SER A 175 0.13 2.37 7.02
CA SER A 175 1.35 1.56 6.89
C SER A 175 2.31 1.79 8.05
N LEU A 176 2.46 3.03 8.51
CA LEU A 176 3.26 3.35 9.71
C LEU A 176 2.64 2.74 10.97
N LEU A 177 1.32 2.87 11.13
CA LEU A 177 0.59 2.36 12.28
C LEU A 177 0.66 0.84 12.44
N LYS A 178 0.88 0.09 11.36
CA LYS A 178 1.11 -1.36 11.42
C LYS A 178 2.59 -1.71 11.59
N TYR A 179 3.50 -0.99 10.93
CA TYR A 179 4.91 -1.36 10.95
C TYR A 179 5.62 -0.99 12.24
N VAL A 180 5.33 0.19 12.83
CA VAL A 180 5.98 0.62 14.09
C VAL A 180 5.70 -0.35 15.24
N PRO A 181 4.45 -0.75 15.51
CA PRO A 181 4.19 -1.73 16.57
C PRO A 181 4.83 -3.09 16.30
N GLN A 182 4.92 -3.50 15.03
CA GLN A 182 5.58 -4.76 14.67
C GLN A 182 7.09 -4.70 14.98
N VAL A 183 7.76 -3.59 14.65
CA VAL A 183 9.16 -3.37 14.99
C VAL A 183 9.37 -3.45 16.50
N ILE A 184 8.51 -2.77 17.28
CA ILE A 184 8.59 -2.78 18.75
C ILE A 184 8.37 -4.20 19.29
N HIS A 185 7.32 -4.89 18.84
CA HIS A 185 6.98 -6.25 19.26
C HIS A 185 8.11 -7.26 18.98
N ASN A 186 8.74 -7.16 17.81
CA ASN A 186 9.89 -7.99 17.46
C ASN A 186 11.09 -7.74 18.39
N HIS A 187 11.33 -6.47 18.73
CA HIS A 187 12.40 -6.08 19.63
C HIS A 187 12.14 -6.54 21.07
N GLU A 188 10.93 -6.38 21.59
CA GLU A 188 10.54 -6.83 22.94
C GLU A 188 10.67 -8.36 23.10
N ARG A 189 10.25 -9.13 22.10
CA ARG A 189 10.32 -10.60 22.14
C ARG A 189 11.71 -11.16 21.85
N ARG A 190 12.61 -10.35 21.29
CA ARG A 190 13.95 -10.76 20.81
C ARG A 190 13.90 -12.01 19.93
N SER A 191 12.85 -12.16 19.12
CA SER A 191 12.64 -13.34 18.28
C SER A 191 11.84 -12.98 17.04
N MET A 192 12.32 -13.44 15.89
CA MET A 192 11.65 -13.30 14.58
C MET A 192 11.04 -14.63 14.10
N LYS A 193 10.90 -15.61 15.01
CA LYS A 193 10.38 -16.95 14.69
C LYS A 193 8.95 -16.86 14.14
N GLY A 194 8.75 -17.35 12.92
CA GLY A 194 7.46 -17.34 12.22
C GLY A 194 7.17 -16.04 11.45
N PHE A 195 8.07 -15.05 11.47
CA PHE A 195 7.98 -13.86 10.64
C PHE A 195 8.29 -14.22 9.18
N ALA A 196 7.46 -13.76 8.24
CA ALA A 196 7.56 -14.13 6.82
C ALA A 196 8.66 -13.32 6.10
N ILE A 197 9.93 -13.63 6.38
CA ILE A 197 11.09 -12.88 5.85
C ILE A 197 11.17 -12.87 4.32
N GLN A 198 10.71 -13.94 3.67
CA GLN A 198 10.65 -14.01 2.20
C GLN A 198 9.75 -12.92 1.62
N GLY A 199 8.62 -12.64 2.29
CA GLY A 199 7.73 -11.53 1.91
C GLY A 199 8.43 -10.18 2.07
N THR A 200 9.19 -9.99 3.15
CA THR A 200 10.01 -8.79 3.37
C THR A 200 11.05 -8.57 2.28
N MET A 201 11.75 -9.61 1.83
CA MET A 201 12.72 -9.51 0.74
C MET A 201 12.07 -9.13 -0.60
N LEU A 202 10.92 -9.74 -0.90
CA LEU A 202 10.12 -9.38 -2.07
C LEU A 202 9.59 -7.94 -1.98
N ASP A 203 9.21 -7.48 -0.79
CA ASP A 203 8.76 -6.11 -0.57
C ASP A 203 9.85 -5.07 -0.79
N ILE A 204 11.10 -5.35 -0.37
CA ILE A 204 12.27 -4.52 -0.68
C ILE A 204 12.50 -4.47 -2.19
N THR A 205 12.53 -5.64 -2.83
CA THR A 205 12.78 -5.75 -4.29
C THR A 205 11.73 -4.98 -5.08
N GLY A 206 10.45 -5.16 -4.73
CA GLY A 206 9.35 -4.42 -5.35
C GLY A 206 9.43 -2.92 -5.09
N GLY A 207 9.74 -2.50 -3.86
CA GLY A 207 9.91 -1.09 -3.53
C GLY A 207 11.03 -0.42 -4.34
N MET A 208 12.18 -1.09 -4.45
CA MET A 208 13.31 -0.60 -5.23
C MET A 208 12.96 -0.50 -6.72
N ALA A 209 12.35 -1.54 -7.30
CA ALA A 209 11.93 -1.52 -8.69
C ALA A 209 10.87 -0.44 -8.98
N SER A 210 9.95 -0.19 -8.05
CA SER A 210 8.94 0.88 -8.15
C SER A 210 9.57 2.28 -8.14
N LEU A 211 10.56 2.52 -7.27
CA LEU A 211 11.32 3.78 -7.26
C LEU A 211 12.18 3.95 -8.50
N MET A 212 12.89 2.89 -8.94
CA MET A 212 13.69 2.92 -10.15
C MET A 212 12.83 3.21 -11.39
N GLN A 213 11.62 2.63 -11.46
CA GLN A 213 10.68 2.93 -12.52
C GLN A 213 10.32 4.42 -12.54
N LEU A 214 10.00 4.99 -11.38
CA LEU A 214 9.66 6.40 -11.27
C LEU A 214 10.84 7.31 -11.64
N ILE A 215 12.05 7.00 -11.16
CA ILE A 215 13.28 7.73 -11.51
C ILE A 215 13.50 7.68 -13.03
N TRP A 216 13.34 6.51 -13.65
CA TRP A 216 13.46 6.36 -15.09
C TRP A 216 12.41 7.19 -15.85
N GLN A 217 11.16 7.19 -15.40
CA GLN A 217 10.08 7.97 -16.01
C GLN A 217 10.33 9.48 -15.89
N ILE A 218 10.86 9.94 -14.75
CA ILE A 218 11.19 11.35 -14.53
C ILE A 218 12.42 11.76 -15.33
N ALA A 219 13.47 10.92 -15.38
CA ALA A 219 14.70 11.23 -16.12
C ALA A 219 14.50 11.34 -17.64
N ASN A 220 13.49 10.63 -18.17
CA ASN A 220 13.09 10.74 -19.57
C ASN A 220 12.04 11.82 -19.81
N ASP A 221 11.53 12.46 -18.75
CA ASP A 221 10.64 13.60 -18.88
C ASP A 221 11.45 14.90 -18.93
N LYS A 222 11.11 15.79 -19.86
CA LYS A 222 11.85 17.06 -20.04
C LYS A 222 11.51 18.09 -18.96
N SER A 223 10.52 17.82 -18.12
CA SER A 223 9.92 18.78 -17.18
C SER A 223 10.35 18.57 -15.71
N PHE A 224 11.65 18.42 -15.43
CA PHE A 224 12.10 18.24 -14.04
C PHE A 224 11.85 19.51 -13.21
N ASN A 225 10.91 19.45 -12.26
CA ASN A 225 10.61 20.51 -11.30
C ASN A 225 10.02 19.93 -10.00
N THR A 226 9.82 20.78 -8.99
CA THR A 226 9.23 20.40 -7.69
C THR A 226 7.81 19.84 -7.83
N SER A 227 7.06 20.26 -8.85
CA SER A 227 5.70 19.78 -9.12
C SER A 227 5.67 18.30 -9.47
N VAL A 228 6.68 17.77 -10.16
CA VAL A 228 6.82 16.33 -10.43
C VAL A 228 6.91 15.52 -9.14
N PHE A 229 7.67 16.00 -8.15
CA PHE A 229 7.76 15.34 -6.84
C PHE A 229 6.43 15.36 -6.11
N MET A 230 5.73 16.50 -6.12
CA MET A 230 4.40 16.62 -5.49
C MET A 230 3.35 15.75 -6.18
N ALA A 231 3.43 15.61 -7.51
CA ALA A 231 2.53 14.76 -8.27
C ALA A 231 2.76 13.26 -8.00
N ASN A 232 3.97 12.87 -7.61
CA ASN A 232 4.35 11.48 -7.36
C ASN A 232 4.62 11.18 -5.87
N PHE A 233 4.31 12.13 -4.98
CA PHE A 233 4.56 12.05 -3.55
C PHE A 233 4.05 10.73 -2.94
N GLY A 234 2.86 10.32 -3.34
CA GLY A 234 2.25 9.08 -2.84
C GLY A 234 3.05 7.82 -3.16
N LYS A 235 3.50 7.67 -4.41
CA LYS A 235 4.31 6.53 -4.87
C LYS A 235 5.68 6.53 -4.20
N ILE A 236 6.32 7.70 -4.10
CA ILE A 236 7.61 7.88 -3.42
C ILE A 236 7.49 7.52 -1.94
N GLY A 237 6.54 8.14 -1.24
CA GLY A 237 6.36 7.95 0.20
C GLY A 237 6.01 6.51 0.56
N LEU A 238 5.14 5.85 -0.22
CA LEU A 238 4.80 4.45 0.01
C LEU A 238 6.00 3.52 -0.21
N ALA A 239 6.79 3.75 -1.25
CA ALA A 239 7.98 2.95 -1.52
C ALA A 239 9.06 3.16 -0.45
N ILE A 240 9.33 4.39 -0.04
CA ILE A 240 10.29 4.71 1.03
C ILE A 240 9.88 4.04 2.34
N VAL A 241 8.63 4.22 2.79
CA VAL A 241 8.15 3.59 4.03
C VAL A 241 8.26 2.07 3.93
N THR A 242 7.90 1.48 2.80
CA THR A 242 8.02 0.03 2.60
C THR A 242 9.47 -0.44 2.68
N ILE A 243 10.39 0.22 1.98
CA ILE A 243 11.81 -0.14 1.96
C ILE A 243 12.43 0.01 3.36
N VAL A 244 12.23 1.16 4.02
CA VAL A 244 12.81 1.44 5.35
C VAL A 244 12.37 0.40 6.37
N PHE A 245 11.06 0.16 6.51
CA PHE A 245 10.58 -0.80 7.50
C PHE A 245 10.98 -2.24 7.17
N ASN A 246 11.02 -2.62 5.89
CA ASN A 246 11.47 -3.96 5.53
C ASN A 246 12.98 -4.15 5.76
N PHE A 247 13.82 -3.12 5.57
CA PHE A 247 15.21 -3.18 6.02
C PHE A 247 15.32 -3.29 7.54
N ILE A 248 14.49 -2.60 8.32
CA ILE A 248 14.44 -2.78 9.77
C ILE A 248 14.08 -4.23 10.12
N PHE A 249 13.06 -4.81 9.47
CA PHE A 249 12.68 -6.20 9.70
C PHE A 249 13.79 -7.18 9.30
N LEU A 250 14.50 -6.91 8.20
CA LEU A 250 15.64 -7.72 7.79
C LEU A 250 16.76 -7.64 8.84
N SER A 251 17.09 -6.45 9.34
CA SER A 251 18.06 -6.26 10.42
C SER A 251 17.63 -7.01 11.68
N GLN A 252 16.36 -6.88 12.12
CA GLN A 252 15.83 -7.63 13.26
C GLN A 252 15.91 -9.14 13.04
N TRP A 253 15.69 -9.63 11.81
CA TRP A 253 15.83 -11.04 11.47
C TRP A 253 17.27 -11.51 11.55
N THR A 254 18.25 -10.72 11.09
CA THR A 254 19.67 -11.09 11.23
C THR A 254 20.13 -11.15 12.69
N VAL A 255 19.56 -10.32 13.57
CA VAL A 255 19.94 -10.26 14.99
C VAL A 255 19.17 -11.28 15.85
N TYR A 256 17.90 -11.54 15.53
CA TYR A 256 17.00 -12.37 16.36
C TYR A 256 16.55 -13.68 15.70
N GLY A 257 17.00 -14.00 14.49
CA GLY A 257 16.46 -15.05 13.62
C GLY A 257 16.33 -16.44 14.26
N ASP A 258 17.29 -16.80 15.10
CA ASP A 258 17.34 -18.08 15.82
C ASP A 258 17.06 -17.96 17.33
N GLY A 259 16.74 -16.77 17.83
CA GLY A 259 16.47 -16.53 19.25
C GLY A 259 15.19 -17.22 19.71
N SER A 260 15.30 -18.15 20.67
CA SER A 260 14.16 -18.59 21.48
C SER A 260 13.53 -17.39 22.19
N VAL A 261 12.20 -17.33 22.27
CA VAL A 261 11.46 -16.21 22.88
C VAL A 261 12.01 -15.93 24.28
N VAL A 262 12.65 -14.79 24.48
CA VAL A 262 13.11 -14.37 25.80
C VAL A 262 11.86 -13.98 26.58
N THR A 263 11.44 -14.81 27.52
CA THR A 263 10.38 -14.44 28.46
C THR A 263 11.01 -13.47 29.45
N ILE A 264 10.77 -12.18 29.27
CA ILE A 264 11.10 -11.20 30.31
C ILE A 264 10.18 -11.56 31.48
N LYS A 265 10.74 -12.16 32.53
CA LYS A 265 10.04 -12.27 33.81
C LYS A 265 9.94 -10.85 34.34
N ASP A 266 8.70 -10.41 34.57
CA ASP A 266 8.38 -9.19 35.30
C ASP A 266 9.09 -9.15 36.66
#